data_AF-A0A382THU1-F1
#
_entry.id   AF-A0A382THU1-F1
#
_cell.length_a   1.000
_cell.length_b   1.000
_cell.length_c   1.000
_cell.angle_alpha   90.00
_cell.angle_beta   90.00
_cell.angle_gamma   90.00
#
_symmetry.space_group_name_H-M   'P 1'
#
loop_
_entity.id
_entity.type
_entity.pdbx_description
1 polymer ?
#
loop_
_entity_poly.entity_id
_entity_poly.type
_entity_poly.pdbx_seq_one_letter_code
_entity_poly.pdbx_strand_id
1 'polypeptide(L)'
;MNGFDSEFKNLKDYILKITYRIWEERGVERIRDYYGEKAPVKTPTSVSDNVEDVISSTYKTLQMFPDRELLGEDVIGSEDVPGTFYSSHRILSSAIHLGNGFYGSPTGSKVTYRVMADCICRENKVIDEWMVRDQSAIVKQIGLEPREFGQQLALNLKETGSAVPSAEDYVKRWEGPPDSGPLSGAVKNLAQTYQAVWEQSEFIALEK
;
A
#
# COMPACT_ATOMS: atom_id res chain seq x y z
N MET A 1 -18.59 12.03 -9.43
CA MET A 1 -18.34 11.05 -8.35
C MET A 1 -19.19 11.46 -7.16
N ASN A 2 -20.24 10.70 -6.84
CA ASN A 2 -21.17 11.09 -5.78
C ASN A 2 -20.45 11.19 -4.42
N GLY A 3 -20.66 12.29 -3.68
CA GLY A 3 -20.00 12.53 -2.38
C GLY A 3 -18.54 13.00 -2.44
N PHE A 4 -17.98 13.25 -3.62
CA PHE A 4 -16.64 13.82 -3.78
C PHE A 4 -16.70 15.28 -4.20
N ASP A 5 -15.65 16.04 -3.91
CA ASP A 5 -15.56 17.43 -4.32
C ASP A 5 -15.65 17.58 -5.85
N SER A 6 -16.33 18.64 -6.29
CA SER A 6 -16.57 18.92 -7.71
C SER A 6 -15.29 19.15 -8.54
N GLU A 7 -14.14 19.35 -7.88
CA GLU A 7 -12.85 19.50 -8.54
C GLU A 7 -12.29 18.20 -9.13
N PHE A 8 -12.79 17.04 -8.68
CA PHE A 8 -12.33 15.72 -9.12
C PHE A 8 -13.12 15.25 -10.34
N LYS A 9 -12.42 15.09 -11.46
CA LYS A 9 -13.06 14.70 -12.73
C LYS A 9 -13.53 13.24 -12.72
N ASN A 10 -12.73 12.36 -12.12
CA ASN A 10 -12.96 10.93 -12.00
C ASN A 10 -12.04 10.34 -10.91
N LEU A 11 -12.19 9.04 -10.62
CA LEU A 11 -11.43 8.36 -9.56
C LEU A 11 -9.91 8.45 -9.75
N LYS A 12 -9.43 8.33 -10.99
CA LYS A 12 -8.00 8.47 -11.31
C LYS A 12 -7.49 9.87 -11.00
N ASP A 13 -8.25 10.90 -11.37
CA ASP A 13 -7.93 12.30 -11.05
C ASP A 13 -7.95 12.56 -9.53
N TYR A 14 -8.91 11.98 -8.80
CA TYR A 14 -8.96 12.03 -7.34
C TYR A 14 -7.69 11.45 -6.71
N ILE A 15 -7.38 10.17 -6.97
CA ILE A 15 -6.23 9.49 -6.39
C ILE A 15 -4.92 10.23 -6.71
N LEU A 16 -4.67 10.55 -7.98
CA LEU A 16 -3.43 11.23 -8.37
C LEU A 16 -3.27 12.60 -7.69
N LYS A 17 -4.35 13.39 -7.58
CA LYS A 17 -4.30 14.71 -6.93
C LYS A 17 -4.08 14.61 -5.43
N ILE A 18 -4.79 13.72 -4.71
CA ILE A 18 -4.60 13.61 -3.26
C ILE A 18 -3.20 13.09 -2.94
N THR A 19 -2.69 12.12 -3.72
CA THR A 19 -1.34 11.60 -3.56
C THR A 19 -0.30 12.69 -3.79
N TYR A 20 -0.46 13.50 -4.85
CA TYR A 20 0.43 14.63 -5.15
C TYR A 20 0.43 15.68 -4.03
N ARG A 21 -0.76 16.08 -3.55
CA ARG A 21 -0.91 17.07 -2.47
C ARG A 21 -0.29 16.61 -1.15
N ILE A 22 -0.42 15.33 -0.83
CA ILE A 22 0.14 14.77 0.41
C ILE A 22 1.68 14.67 0.28
N TRP A 23 2.17 14.09 -0.82
CA TRP A 23 3.58 13.71 -0.94
C TRP A 23 4.44 14.75 -1.61
N GLU A 24 4.07 15.23 -2.79
CA GLU A 24 4.92 16.10 -3.61
C GLU A 24 4.84 17.56 -3.14
N GLU A 25 3.67 18.03 -2.70
CA GLU A 25 3.53 19.36 -2.06
C GLU A 25 3.99 19.36 -0.59
N ARG A 26 4.47 18.22 -0.07
CA ARG A 26 4.82 18.01 1.35
C ARG A 26 3.67 18.35 2.31
N GLY A 27 2.42 18.22 1.85
CA GLY A 27 1.21 18.49 2.62
C GLY A 27 0.78 17.30 3.49
N VAL A 28 1.67 16.73 4.30
CA VAL A 28 1.39 15.52 5.10
C VAL A 28 0.13 15.68 5.97
N GLU A 29 -0.07 16.87 6.56
CA GLU A 29 -1.26 17.14 7.39
C GLU A 29 -2.59 17.04 6.62
N ARG A 30 -2.57 17.16 5.28
CA ARG A 30 -3.74 16.99 4.41
C ARG A 30 -4.24 15.56 4.36
N ILE A 31 -3.52 14.61 4.94
CA ILE A 31 -4.05 13.27 5.18
C ILE A 31 -5.38 13.37 5.95
N ARG A 32 -5.56 14.33 6.87
CA ARG A 32 -6.86 14.57 7.54
C ARG A 32 -7.98 15.00 6.59
N ASP A 33 -7.64 15.62 5.47
CA ASP A 33 -8.60 16.06 4.46
C ASP A 33 -9.06 14.90 3.57
N TYR A 34 -8.24 13.85 3.42
CA TYR A 34 -8.47 12.78 2.45
C TYR A 34 -8.59 11.38 3.04
N TYR A 35 -8.32 11.18 4.33
CA TYR A 35 -8.52 9.90 5.01
C TYR A 35 -9.62 10.02 6.06
N GLY A 36 -10.43 8.97 6.19
CA GLY A 36 -11.39 8.85 7.28
C GLY A 36 -10.67 8.83 8.63
N GLU A 37 -11.28 9.39 9.66
CA GLU A 37 -10.68 9.50 11.00
C GLU A 37 -10.19 8.14 11.55
N LYS A 38 -10.92 7.07 11.23
CA LYS A 38 -10.63 5.67 11.60
C LYS A 38 -10.29 4.80 10.40
N ALA A 39 -9.79 5.39 9.32
CA ALA A 39 -9.43 4.64 8.12
C ALA A 39 -8.22 3.75 8.43
N PRO A 40 -8.34 2.42 8.34
CA PRO A 40 -7.20 1.56 8.55
C PRO A 40 -6.28 1.58 7.33
N VAL A 41 -4.97 1.58 7.57
CA VAL A 41 -3.96 1.40 6.52
C VAL A 41 -3.16 0.15 6.86
N LYS A 42 -3.28 -0.85 6.00
CA LYS A 42 -2.75 -2.20 6.22
C LYS A 42 -1.55 -2.43 5.32
N THR A 43 -0.42 -2.77 5.92
CA THR A 43 0.82 -3.09 5.23
C THR A 43 1.35 -4.43 5.71
N PRO A 44 2.33 -5.06 5.04
CA PRO A 44 2.99 -6.25 5.59
C PRO A 44 3.64 -6.00 6.95
N THR A 45 4.09 -4.78 7.26
CA THR A 45 4.89 -4.51 8.47
C THR A 45 4.09 -3.95 9.64
N SER A 46 2.94 -3.34 9.38
CA SER A 46 2.12 -2.65 10.39
C SER A 46 0.69 -2.43 9.91
N VAL A 47 -0.21 -2.19 10.86
CA VAL A 47 -1.57 -1.69 10.63
C VAL A 47 -1.71 -0.37 11.39
N SER A 48 -2.23 0.65 10.72
CA SER A 48 -2.68 1.91 11.33
C SER A 48 -4.18 1.83 11.53
N ASP A 49 -4.70 2.33 12.66
CA ASP A 49 -6.13 2.25 13.00
C ASP A 49 -6.85 3.59 12.91
N ASN A 50 -6.11 4.68 12.71
CA ASN A 50 -6.65 6.04 12.62
C ASN A 50 -5.73 6.94 11.78
N VAL A 51 -6.26 8.10 11.43
CA VAL A 51 -5.61 9.09 10.57
C VAL A 51 -4.28 9.62 11.13
N GLU A 52 -4.13 9.71 12.45
CA GLU A 52 -2.88 10.18 13.08
C GLU A 52 -1.75 9.15 12.94
N ASP A 53 -2.08 7.86 12.97
CA ASP A 53 -1.11 6.80 12.70
C ASP A 53 -0.62 6.85 11.24
N VAL A 54 -1.51 7.18 10.30
CA VAL A 54 -1.16 7.35 8.88
C VAL A 54 -0.21 8.55 8.70
N ILE A 55 -0.48 9.66 9.38
CA ILE A 55 0.40 10.84 9.40
C ILE A 55 1.76 10.50 9.99
N SER A 56 1.79 9.84 11.16
CA SER A 56 3.02 9.42 11.82
C SER A 56 3.86 8.48 10.95
N SER A 57 3.23 7.50 10.29
CA SER A 57 3.92 6.57 9.38
C SER A 57 4.44 7.26 8.11
N THR A 58 3.72 8.26 7.61
CA THR A 58 4.15 9.11 6.50
C THR A 58 5.41 9.90 6.87
N TYR A 59 5.42 10.54 8.05
CA TYR A 59 6.62 11.23 8.55
C TYR A 59 7.80 10.30 8.78
N LYS A 60 7.59 9.09 9.33
CA LYS A 60 8.65 8.09 9.45
C LYS A 60 9.25 7.71 8.08
N THR A 61 8.42 7.63 7.05
CA THR A 61 8.89 7.41 5.68
C THR A 61 9.76 8.57 5.19
N LEU A 62 9.30 9.81 5.37
CA LEU A 62 10.04 11.01 4.97
C LEU A 62 11.30 11.23 5.81
N GLN A 63 11.35 10.76 7.05
CA GLN A 63 12.56 10.76 7.85
C GLN A 63 13.64 9.91 7.19
N MET A 64 13.31 8.68 6.76
CA MET A 64 14.26 7.78 6.08
C MET A 64 14.63 8.28 4.67
N PHE A 65 13.67 8.91 3.99
CA PHE A 65 13.75 9.33 2.59
C PHE A 65 13.23 10.78 2.40
N PRO A 66 13.97 11.79 2.86
CA PRO A 66 13.50 13.19 2.88
C PRO A 66 13.33 13.80 1.48
N ASP A 67 14.07 13.28 0.50
CA ASP A 67 14.03 13.67 -0.90
C ASP A 67 13.10 12.78 -1.74
N ARG A 68 12.29 11.93 -1.11
CA ARG A 68 11.42 11.00 -1.83
C ARG A 68 10.50 11.74 -2.81
N GLU A 69 10.46 11.21 -4.03
CA GLU A 69 9.55 11.58 -5.11
C GLU A 69 8.65 10.39 -5.48
N LEU A 70 7.42 10.70 -5.86
CA LEU A 70 6.37 9.74 -6.16
C LEU A 70 5.78 9.98 -7.55
N LEU A 71 6.02 9.04 -8.47
CA LEU A 71 5.39 9.00 -9.79
C LEU A 71 4.20 8.03 -9.78
N GLY A 72 2.99 8.53 -10.00
CA GLY A 72 1.81 7.69 -10.23
C GLY A 72 1.88 7.04 -11.62
N GLU A 73 2.21 5.75 -11.69
CA GLU A 73 2.33 5.00 -12.95
C GLU A 73 0.94 4.70 -13.53
N ASP A 74 0.01 4.23 -12.71
CA ASP A 74 -1.38 4.00 -13.14
C ASP A 74 -2.35 4.00 -11.97
N VAL A 75 -3.63 4.26 -12.29
CA VAL A 75 -4.76 4.11 -11.38
C VAL A 75 -5.86 3.42 -12.16
N ILE A 76 -6.27 2.26 -11.67
CA ILE A 76 -7.47 1.56 -12.13
C ILE A 76 -8.50 1.57 -11.00
N GLY A 77 -9.76 1.39 -11.35
CA GLY A 77 -10.80 1.28 -10.34
C GLY A 77 -12.19 1.28 -10.92
N SER A 78 -13.16 1.05 -10.04
CA SER A 78 -14.58 0.99 -10.37
C SER A 78 -15.41 1.58 -9.25
N GLU A 79 -16.61 2.00 -9.59
CA GLU A 79 -17.67 2.22 -8.61
C GLU A 79 -18.35 0.87 -8.33
N ASP A 80 -18.55 0.55 -7.07
CA ASP A 80 -19.22 -0.69 -6.65
C ASP A 80 -20.70 -0.42 -6.35
N VAL A 81 -20.94 0.46 -5.38
CA VAL A 81 -22.26 1.06 -5.11
C VAL A 81 -22.16 2.57 -5.30
N PRO A 82 -23.27 3.28 -5.63
CA PRO A 82 -23.24 4.71 -5.88
C PRO A 82 -22.51 5.51 -4.78
N GLY A 83 -21.43 6.20 -5.14
CA GLY A 83 -20.58 6.99 -4.24
C GLY A 83 -19.49 6.21 -3.49
N THR A 84 -19.36 4.90 -3.72
CA THR A 84 -18.27 4.08 -3.16
C THR A 84 -17.41 3.52 -4.30
N PHE A 85 -16.14 3.88 -4.27
CA PHE A 85 -15.17 3.52 -5.30
C PHE A 85 -14.08 2.61 -4.73
N TYR A 86 -13.65 1.66 -5.55
CA TYR A 86 -12.46 0.87 -5.31
C TYR A 86 -11.40 1.30 -6.30
N SER A 87 -10.24 1.71 -5.82
CA SER A 87 -9.09 2.04 -6.65
C SER A 87 -7.94 1.12 -6.35
N SER A 88 -7.19 0.72 -7.37
CA SER A 88 -5.84 0.20 -7.25
C SER A 88 -4.90 1.15 -7.98
N HIS A 89 -3.83 1.59 -7.32
CA HIS A 89 -2.87 2.48 -7.94
C HIS A 89 -1.44 2.01 -7.73
N ARG A 90 -0.68 2.10 -8.82
CA ARG A 90 0.73 1.72 -8.88
C ARG A 90 1.60 2.95 -8.94
N ILE A 91 2.61 2.95 -8.10
CA ILE A 91 3.49 4.08 -7.86
C ILE A 91 4.93 3.61 -8.08
N LEU A 92 5.72 4.42 -8.78
CA LEU A 92 7.17 4.32 -8.79
C LEU A 92 7.74 5.42 -7.90
N SER A 93 8.55 5.05 -6.91
CA SER A 93 9.21 5.99 -6.01
C SER A 93 10.71 6.01 -6.24
N SER A 94 11.31 7.20 -6.16
CA SER A 94 12.77 7.39 -6.10
C SER A 94 13.14 8.18 -4.86
N ALA A 95 14.27 7.86 -4.23
CA ALA A 95 14.78 8.55 -3.05
C ALA A 95 16.26 8.24 -2.79
N ILE A 96 16.87 8.96 -1.86
CA ILE A 96 18.16 8.62 -1.25
C ILE A 96 17.93 8.22 0.22
N HIS A 97 18.54 7.12 0.65
CA HIS A 97 18.46 6.66 2.04
C HIS A 97 19.35 7.54 2.95
N LEU A 98 18.76 8.59 3.49
CA LEU A 98 19.46 9.65 4.25
C LEU A 98 19.12 9.69 5.75
N GLY A 99 18.05 9.02 6.18
CA GLY A 99 17.69 8.97 7.59
C GLY A 99 17.71 7.56 8.17
N ASN A 100 17.85 7.51 9.50
CA ASN A 100 17.70 6.28 10.26
C ASN A 100 16.24 5.80 10.26
N GLY A 101 16.01 4.50 10.42
CA GLY A 101 14.67 3.98 10.68
C GLY A 101 14.55 2.49 10.42
N PHE A 102 13.48 2.11 9.73
CA PHE A 102 13.13 0.71 9.43
C PHE A 102 14.26 -0.06 8.74
N TYR A 103 15.06 0.61 7.90
CA TYR A 103 16.17 -0.01 7.17
C TYR A 103 17.53 0.13 7.88
N GLY A 104 17.56 0.63 9.12
CA GLY A 104 18.79 0.89 9.87
C GLY A 104 19.38 2.27 9.58
N SER A 105 20.72 2.36 9.63
CA SER A 105 21.46 3.62 9.45
C SER A 105 21.47 4.07 7.98
N PRO A 106 21.54 5.40 7.71
CA PRO A 106 21.53 5.91 6.35
C PRO A 106 22.75 5.44 5.56
N THR A 107 22.52 4.92 4.36
CA THR A 107 23.57 4.38 3.49
C THR A 107 24.01 5.36 2.41
N GLY A 108 23.22 6.42 2.15
CA GLY A 108 23.43 7.32 1.02
C GLY A 108 23.10 6.70 -0.35
N SER A 109 22.58 5.48 -0.37
CA SER A 109 22.20 4.79 -1.61
C SER A 109 20.96 5.44 -2.23
N LYS A 110 20.97 5.59 -3.56
CA LYS A 110 19.76 5.85 -4.34
C LYS A 110 18.93 4.57 -4.39
N VAL A 111 17.63 4.71 -4.15
CA VAL A 111 16.67 3.61 -4.21
C VAL A 111 15.55 3.95 -5.18
N THR A 112 15.13 2.96 -5.95
CA THR A 112 13.93 3.03 -6.81
C THR A 112 13.08 1.80 -6.55
N TYR A 113 11.81 2.00 -6.20
CA TYR A 113 10.94 0.89 -5.79
C TYR A 113 9.49 1.17 -6.16
N ARG A 114 8.70 0.10 -6.24
CA ARG A 114 7.27 0.21 -6.51
C ARG A 114 6.45 0.10 -5.23
N VAL A 115 5.31 0.79 -5.25
CA VAL A 115 4.24 0.67 -4.26
C VAL A 115 2.95 0.38 -5.01
N MET A 116 2.14 -0.53 -4.49
CA MET A 116 0.75 -0.72 -4.90
C MET A 116 -0.12 -0.42 -3.69
N ALA A 117 -1.16 0.37 -3.91
CA ALA A 117 -2.12 0.72 -2.89
C ALA A 117 -3.54 0.53 -3.44
N ASP A 118 -4.30 -0.28 -2.71
CA ASP A 118 -5.71 -0.53 -2.96
C ASP A 118 -6.50 0.25 -1.92
N CYS A 119 -7.47 1.05 -2.36
CA CYS A 119 -8.23 1.94 -1.49
C CYS A 119 -9.73 1.80 -1.74
N ILE A 120 -10.49 1.86 -0.66
CA ILE A 120 -11.92 2.14 -0.69
C ILE A 120 -12.09 3.62 -0.46
N CYS A 121 -12.74 4.30 -1.41
CA CYS A 121 -13.00 5.73 -1.34
C CYS A 121 -14.50 6.01 -1.28
N ARG A 122 -14.92 6.79 -0.29
CA ARG A 122 -16.33 7.19 -0.09
C ARG A 122 -16.36 8.58 0.55
N GLU A 123 -17.32 9.41 0.16
CA GLU A 123 -17.54 10.73 0.76
C GLU A 123 -16.25 11.58 0.81
N ASN A 124 -15.51 11.62 -0.31
CA ASN A 124 -14.25 12.36 -0.45
C ASN A 124 -13.09 11.88 0.44
N LYS A 125 -13.21 10.67 1.01
CA LYS A 125 -12.20 10.06 1.89
C LYS A 125 -11.79 8.67 1.42
N VAL A 126 -10.51 8.34 1.62
CA VAL A 126 -10.03 6.96 1.74
C VAL A 126 -10.51 6.44 3.09
N ILE A 127 -11.33 5.39 3.09
CA ILE A 127 -11.91 4.80 4.30
C ILE A 127 -11.29 3.46 4.67
N ASP A 128 -10.53 2.85 3.76
CA ASP A 128 -9.74 1.63 3.98
C ASP A 128 -8.62 1.58 2.92
N GLU A 129 -7.42 1.17 3.30
CA GLU A 129 -6.27 1.05 2.42
C GLU A 129 -5.43 -0.20 2.71
N TRP A 130 -5.05 -0.89 1.64
CA TRP A 130 -4.09 -1.97 1.61
C TRP A 130 -2.89 -1.55 0.77
N MET A 131 -1.71 -1.46 1.37
CA MET A 131 -0.50 -0.99 0.69
C MET A 131 0.65 -1.99 0.80
N VAL A 132 1.16 -2.40 -0.36
CA VAL A 132 2.42 -3.14 -0.47
C VAL A 132 3.49 -2.23 -1.05
N ARG A 133 4.63 -2.17 -0.37
CA ARG A 133 5.87 -1.59 -0.88
C ARG A 133 6.83 -2.71 -1.21
N ASP A 134 7.56 -2.59 -2.32
CA ASP A 134 8.65 -3.52 -2.62
C ASP A 134 9.84 -3.27 -1.68
N GLN A 135 9.70 -3.81 -0.47
CA GLN A 135 10.72 -3.76 0.57
C GLN A 135 12.01 -4.44 0.11
N SER A 136 11.88 -5.51 -0.68
CA SER A 136 13.03 -6.28 -1.15
C SER A 136 13.90 -5.47 -2.11
N ALA A 137 13.29 -4.67 -2.98
CA ALA A 137 14.01 -3.77 -3.89
C ALA A 137 14.82 -2.74 -3.10
N ILE A 138 14.24 -2.15 -2.05
CA ILE A 138 14.95 -1.17 -1.20
C ILE A 138 16.13 -1.85 -0.50
N VAL A 139 15.87 -2.96 0.20
CA VAL A 139 16.87 -3.71 0.99
C VAL A 139 18.07 -4.10 0.11
N LYS A 140 17.83 -4.62 -1.10
CA LYS A 140 18.92 -4.94 -2.05
C LYS A 140 19.71 -3.71 -2.47
N GLN A 141 19.05 -2.60 -2.78
CA GLN A 141 19.69 -1.37 -3.27
C GLN A 141 20.52 -0.65 -2.19
N ILE A 142 20.19 -0.85 -0.91
CA ILE A 142 20.99 -0.33 0.21
C ILE A 142 22.10 -1.30 0.66
N GLY A 143 22.29 -2.41 -0.05
CA GLY A 143 23.40 -3.37 0.19
C GLY A 143 23.11 -4.41 1.27
N LEU A 144 21.84 -4.65 1.60
CA LEU A 144 21.42 -5.69 2.55
C LEU A 144 20.80 -6.89 1.82
N GLU A 145 20.83 -8.05 2.47
CA GLU A 145 20.19 -9.27 1.97
C GLU A 145 18.75 -9.42 2.48
N PRO A 146 17.72 -9.52 1.60
CA PRO A 146 16.32 -9.58 2.02
C PRO A 146 15.97 -10.69 3.01
N ARG A 147 16.58 -11.87 2.84
CA ARG A 147 16.35 -13.00 3.74
C ARG A 147 16.86 -12.70 5.15
N GLU A 148 18.07 -12.17 5.26
CA GLU A 148 18.69 -11.83 6.55
C GLU A 148 17.94 -10.68 7.21
N PHE A 149 17.58 -9.66 6.45
CA PHE A 149 16.77 -8.53 6.93
C PHE A 149 15.42 -9.01 7.50
N GLY A 150 14.70 -9.87 6.77
CA GLY A 150 13.44 -10.44 7.24
C GLY A 150 13.60 -11.31 8.49
N GLN A 151 14.68 -12.09 8.59
CA GLN A 151 15.00 -12.86 9.79
C GLN A 151 15.26 -11.94 10.99
N GLN A 152 16.01 -10.86 10.80
CA GLN A 152 16.28 -9.89 11.85
C GLN A 152 15.00 -9.19 12.32
N LEU A 153 14.10 -8.82 11.42
CA LEU A 153 12.79 -8.29 11.79
C LEU A 153 12.00 -9.26 12.69
N ALA A 154 11.98 -10.55 12.32
CA ALA A 154 11.31 -11.57 13.11
C ALA A 154 11.95 -11.78 14.50
N LEU A 155 13.28 -11.67 14.60
CA LEU A 155 14.00 -11.74 15.87
C LEU A 155 13.68 -10.52 16.74
N ASN A 156 13.74 -9.31 16.18
CA ASN A 156 13.41 -8.07 16.89
C ASN A 156 11.99 -8.10 17.47
N LEU A 157 11.01 -8.61 16.71
CA LEU A 157 9.64 -8.79 17.20
C LEU A 157 9.60 -9.69 18.44
N LYS A 158 10.33 -10.81 18.43
CA LYS A 158 10.40 -11.72 19.59
C LYS A 158 11.05 -11.05 20.80
N GLU A 159 12.12 -10.29 20.58
CA GLU A 159 12.85 -9.58 21.65
C GLU A 159 11.98 -8.50 22.32
N THR A 160 11.12 -7.84 21.56
CA THR A 160 10.15 -6.86 22.10
C THR A 160 8.88 -7.50 22.64
N GLY A 161 8.83 -8.83 22.77
CA GLY A 161 7.65 -9.57 23.27
C GLY A 161 6.45 -9.54 22.32
N SER A 162 6.66 -9.16 21.06
CA SER A 162 5.62 -9.11 20.03
C SER A 162 5.52 -10.46 19.30
N ALA A 163 4.31 -10.85 18.92
CA ALA A 163 4.11 -12.04 18.12
C ALA A 163 4.66 -11.84 16.70
N VAL A 164 5.35 -12.86 16.17
CA VAL A 164 5.69 -12.90 14.74
C VAL A 164 4.43 -13.36 13.99
N PRO A 165 3.90 -12.56 13.04
CA PRO A 165 2.71 -12.95 12.30
C PRO A 165 2.91 -14.26 11.55
N SER A 166 1.92 -15.15 11.64
CA SER A 166 1.85 -16.36 10.83
C SER A 166 1.49 -16.04 9.37
N ALA A 167 1.61 -17.02 8.48
CA ALA A 167 1.14 -16.87 7.10
C ALA A 167 -0.36 -16.56 7.04
N GLU A 168 -1.16 -17.17 7.92
CA GLU A 168 -2.60 -16.91 8.05
C GLU A 168 -2.87 -15.48 8.52
N ASP A 169 -2.09 -14.95 9.47
CA ASP A 169 -2.22 -13.55 9.91
C ASP A 169 -1.91 -12.57 8.78
N TYR A 170 -0.92 -12.88 7.92
CA TYR A 170 -0.64 -12.07 6.74
C TYR A 170 -1.78 -12.11 5.75
N VAL A 171 -2.34 -13.28 5.44
CA VAL A 171 -3.49 -13.41 4.53
C VAL A 171 -4.68 -12.65 5.08
N LYS A 172 -5.01 -12.86 6.35
CA LYS A 172 -6.12 -12.19 7.04
C LYS A 172 -6.00 -10.67 7.04
N ARG A 173 -4.78 -10.13 7.02
CA ARG A 173 -4.56 -8.68 6.92
C ARG A 173 -5.04 -8.09 5.59
N TRP A 174 -5.02 -8.88 4.52
CA TRP A 174 -5.52 -8.47 3.20
C TRP A 174 -7.03 -8.72 3.04
N GLU A 175 -7.69 -9.25 4.06
CA GLU A 175 -9.15 -9.34 4.10
C GLU A 175 -9.75 -8.00 4.53
N GLY A 176 -10.92 -7.68 3.99
CA GLY A 176 -11.78 -6.62 4.48
C GLY A 176 -12.88 -6.26 3.50
N PRO A 177 -13.61 -5.15 3.76
CA PRO A 177 -14.80 -4.80 3.02
C PRO A 177 -14.52 -4.48 1.53
N PRO A 178 -15.56 -4.55 0.68
CA PRO A 178 -16.91 -4.95 1.01
C PRO A 178 -16.92 -6.47 1.16
N ASP A 179 -17.85 -6.98 1.95
CA ASP A 179 -18.13 -8.41 1.95
C ASP A 179 -18.74 -8.75 0.57
N SER A 180 -17.90 -8.91 -0.46
CA SER A 180 -18.30 -9.10 -1.85
C SER A 180 -18.93 -10.47 -2.09
N GLY A 181 -19.13 -11.24 -1.01
CA GLY A 181 -19.51 -12.64 -1.05
C GLY A 181 -18.40 -13.51 -1.65
N PRO A 182 -18.67 -14.82 -1.82
CA PRO A 182 -17.74 -15.71 -2.50
C PRO A 182 -17.54 -15.26 -3.95
N LEU A 183 -16.31 -15.39 -4.44
CA LEU A 183 -15.97 -15.12 -5.84
C LEU A 183 -16.93 -15.90 -6.76
N SER A 184 -17.54 -15.19 -7.70
CA SER A 184 -18.49 -15.78 -8.66
C SER A 184 -18.25 -15.25 -10.08
N GLY A 185 -18.84 -15.94 -11.07
CA GLY A 185 -18.77 -15.55 -12.48
C GLY A 185 -17.34 -15.42 -13.02
N ALA A 186 -17.11 -14.38 -13.83
CA ALA A 186 -15.81 -14.12 -14.46
C ALA A 186 -14.70 -13.85 -13.43
N VAL A 187 -15.02 -13.22 -12.30
CA VAL A 187 -14.06 -12.92 -11.23
C VAL A 187 -13.52 -14.20 -10.59
N LYS A 188 -14.39 -15.19 -10.36
CA LYS A 188 -13.97 -16.50 -9.89
C LYS A 188 -13.00 -17.16 -10.85
N ASN A 189 -13.30 -17.16 -12.14
CA ASN A 189 -12.44 -17.76 -13.16
C ASN A 189 -11.09 -17.05 -13.22
N LEU A 190 -11.07 -15.71 -13.20
CA LEU A 190 -9.84 -14.91 -13.13
C LEU A 190 -9.00 -15.29 -11.90
N ALA A 191 -9.59 -15.25 -10.71
CA ALA A 191 -8.85 -15.60 -9.48
C ALA A 191 -8.28 -17.03 -9.53
N GLN A 192 -9.07 -17.99 -10.00
CA GLN A 192 -8.63 -19.38 -10.16
C GLN A 192 -7.49 -19.50 -11.18
N THR A 193 -7.54 -18.80 -12.31
CA THR A 193 -6.44 -18.76 -13.28
C THR A 193 -5.18 -18.15 -12.67
N TYR A 194 -5.31 -17.04 -11.92
CA TYR A 194 -4.17 -16.43 -11.25
C TYR A 194 -3.53 -17.36 -10.21
N GLN A 195 -4.32 -18.05 -9.40
CA GLN A 195 -3.83 -19.04 -8.42
C GLN A 195 -3.14 -20.22 -9.12
N ALA A 196 -3.77 -20.78 -10.15
CA ALA A 196 -3.20 -21.89 -10.91
C ALA A 196 -1.84 -21.50 -11.51
N VAL A 197 -1.76 -20.36 -12.17
CA VAL A 197 -0.52 -19.92 -12.84
C VAL A 197 0.56 -19.51 -11.84
N TRP A 198 0.23 -18.69 -10.84
CA TRP A 198 1.25 -18.04 -10.00
C TRP A 198 1.55 -18.76 -8.69
N GLU A 199 0.59 -19.47 -8.11
CA GLU A 199 0.82 -20.22 -6.88
C GLU A 199 1.19 -21.68 -7.19
N GLN A 200 0.56 -22.26 -8.21
CA GLN A 200 0.69 -23.70 -8.50
C GLN A 200 1.57 -23.98 -9.73
N SER A 201 1.97 -22.94 -10.47
CA SER A 201 2.74 -23.07 -11.72
C SER A 201 2.06 -23.94 -12.80
N GLU A 202 0.73 -24.00 -12.79
CA GLU A 202 -0.10 -24.74 -13.73
C GLU A 202 -0.44 -23.91 -14.98
N PHE A 203 0.55 -23.71 -15.86
CA PHE A 203 0.38 -22.89 -17.07
C PHE A 203 -0.68 -23.39 -18.05
N ILE A 204 -1.07 -24.67 -17.98
CA ILE A 204 -2.14 -25.25 -18.80
C ILE A 204 -3.50 -24.56 -18.56
N ALA A 205 -3.67 -23.87 -17.43
CA ALA A 205 -4.85 -23.07 -17.14
C ALA A 205 -5.03 -21.88 -18.12
N LEU A 206 -3.99 -21.50 -18.86
CA LEU A 206 -4.03 -20.42 -19.87
C LEU A 206 -4.52 -20.86 -21.25
N GLU A 207 -4.64 -22.17 -21.49
CA GLU A 207 -5.02 -22.73 -22.80
C GLU A 207 -6.54 -22.92 -22.97
N LYS A 208 -7.33 -22.55 -21.96
CA LYS A 208 -8.80 -22.65 -21.93
C LYS A 208 -9.47 -21.31 -22.21
#